data_AF-Q1JNY6-F1
#
_entry.id   AF-Q1JNY6-F1
#
_cell.length_a   1.000
_cell.length_b   1.000
_cell.length_c   1.000
_cell.angle_alpha   90.00
_cell.angle_beta   90.00
_cell.angle_gamma   90.00
#
_symmetry.space_group_name_H-M   'P 1'
#
loop_
_entity.id
_entity.type
_entity.pdbx_description
1 polymer ?
#
loop_
_entity_poly.entity_id
_entity_poly.type
_entity_poly.pdbx_seq_one_letter_code
_entity_poly.pdbx_strand_id
1 'polypeptide(L)'
;MKHRFQVKRGVSVYLEKRIPMCAGMGGGSSDAVTIRALNQLWLLTLSRKDMMDIGIPIGSDVPYCLLSGCAQVTGKGEVVCRILGLLSSWVVLVKPDFGIST
;
A
#
# COMPACT_ATOMS: atom_id res chain seq x y z
N MET A 1 11.31 2.57 9.87
CA MET A 1 10.46 2.74 11.08
C MET A 1 11.20 2.54 12.40
N LYS A 2 11.98 1.46 12.63
CA LYS A 2 12.69 1.24 13.91
C LYS A 2 13.56 2.42 14.37
N HIS A 3 14.41 2.95 13.49
CA HIS A 3 15.23 4.13 13.83
C HIS A 3 14.39 5.38 14.08
N ARG A 4 13.36 5.61 13.24
CA ARG A 4 12.48 6.78 13.34
C ARG A 4 11.67 6.84 14.65
N PHE A 5 11.29 5.69 15.19
CA PHE A 5 10.48 5.59 16.42
C PHE A 5 11.24 4.93 17.58
N GLN A 6 12.57 4.79 17.48
CA GLN A 6 13.44 4.18 18.50
C GLN A 6 12.96 2.81 19.01
N VAL A 7 12.36 2.00 18.13
CA VAL A 7 11.85 0.67 18.50
C VAL A 7 13.01 -0.31 18.65
N LYS A 8 13.16 -0.86 19.86
CA LYS A 8 14.24 -1.82 20.20
C LYS A 8 13.94 -3.27 19.81
N ARG A 9 12.70 -3.57 19.38
CA ARG A 9 12.24 -4.93 19.02
C ARG A 9 12.41 -5.21 17.52
N GLY A 10 12.66 -6.47 17.18
CA GLY A 10 12.64 -6.95 15.79
C GLY A 10 11.24 -7.35 15.34
N VAL A 11 11.09 -7.66 14.05
CA VAL A 11 9.89 -8.26 13.46
C VAL A 11 10.31 -9.33 12.46
N SER A 12 9.54 -10.40 12.39
CA SER A 12 9.62 -11.39 11.30
C SER A 12 8.42 -11.16 10.38
N VAL A 13 8.67 -11.08 9.08
CA VAL A 13 7.64 -10.84 8.07
C VAL A 13 7.64 -12.02 7.10
N TYR A 14 6.49 -12.65 6.95
CA TYR A 14 6.25 -13.67 5.93
C TYR A 14 5.26 -13.10 4.92
N LEU A 15 5.56 -13.25 3.63
CA LEU A 15 4.77 -12.68 2.54
C LEU A 15 4.33 -13.79 1.58
N GLU A 16 3.02 -14.04 1.54
CA GLU A 16 2.40 -14.91 0.56
C GLU A 16 1.89 -14.07 -0.62
N LYS A 17 2.55 -14.17 -1.79
CA LYS A 17 2.18 -13.39 -2.97
C LYS A 17 1.04 -14.07 -3.73
N ARG A 18 -0.16 -13.50 -3.61
CA ARG A 18 -1.32 -13.88 -4.43
C ARG A 18 -1.57 -12.94 -5.61
N ILE A 19 -1.10 -11.69 -5.52
CA ILE A 19 -1.12 -10.74 -6.63
C ILE A 19 0.05 -11.11 -7.56
N PRO A 20 -0.21 -11.49 -8.83
CA PRO A 20 0.83 -11.81 -9.79
C PRO A 20 1.85 -10.67 -9.93
N MET A 21 3.11 -11.06 -10.01
CA MET A 21 4.21 -10.13 -10.27
C MET A 21 4.05 -9.45 -11.62
N CYS A 22 4.48 -8.18 -11.70
CA CYS A 22 4.47 -7.36 -12.92
C CYS A 22 3.11 -7.26 -13.63
N ALA A 23 2.00 -7.37 -12.88
CA ALA A 23 0.64 -7.34 -13.42
C ALA A 23 0.02 -5.93 -13.48
N GLY A 24 0.75 -4.88 -13.11
CA GLY A 24 0.20 -3.52 -13.02
C GLY A 24 -0.87 -3.32 -11.93
N MET A 25 -0.96 -4.25 -10.97
CA MET A 25 -2.00 -4.24 -9.93
C MET A 25 -1.52 -3.68 -8.57
N GLY A 26 -0.38 -2.98 -8.55
CA GLY A 26 0.15 -2.38 -7.32
C GLY A 26 0.59 -3.40 -6.26
N GLY A 27 0.88 -4.64 -6.65
CA GLY A 27 1.16 -5.73 -5.71
C GLY A 27 2.36 -5.50 -4.79
N GLY A 28 3.40 -4.80 -5.24
CA GLY A 28 4.54 -4.42 -4.39
C GLY A 28 4.16 -3.28 -3.41
N SER A 29 3.48 -2.26 -3.91
CA SER A 29 2.97 -1.14 -3.12
C SER A 29 1.98 -1.59 -2.04
N SER A 30 1.18 -2.62 -2.32
CA SER A 30 0.29 -3.22 -1.31
C SER A 30 1.03 -3.94 -0.19
N ASP A 31 2.23 -4.48 -0.44
CA ASP A 31 3.02 -5.12 0.61
C ASP A 31 3.49 -4.08 1.65
N ALA A 32 3.73 -2.83 1.22
CA ALA A 32 4.09 -1.72 2.09
C ALA A 32 2.98 -1.33 3.09
N VAL A 33 1.75 -1.85 2.91
CA VAL A 33 0.68 -1.76 3.91
C VAL A 33 1.06 -2.46 5.23
N THR A 34 2.14 -3.24 5.25
CA THR A 34 2.84 -3.70 6.46
C THR A 34 3.08 -2.56 7.47
N ILE A 35 3.18 -1.29 7.05
CA ILE A 35 3.20 -0.11 7.93
C ILE A 35 2.04 -0.12 8.94
N ARG A 36 0.82 -0.53 8.54
CA ARG A 36 -0.34 -0.64 9.44
C ARG A 36 -0.10 -1.69 10.52
N ALA A 37 0.40 -2.86 10.13
CA ALA A 37 0.73 -3.93 11.06
C ALA A 37 1.84 -3.50 12.05
N LEU A 38 2.87 -2.81 11.57
CA LEU A 38 3.94 -2.27 12.41
C LEU A 38 3.46 -1.18 13.36
N ASN A 39 2.58 -0.28 12.90
CA ASN A 39 1.95 0.74 13.74
C ASN A 39 1.18 0.08 14.90
N GLN A 40 0.43 -0.98 14.62
CA GLN A 40 -0.30 -1.74 15.63
C GLN A 40 0.64 -2.53 16.57
N LEU A 41 1.59 -3.28 16.01
CA LEU A 41 2.50 -4.14 16.76
C LEU A 41 3.40 -3.37 17.72
N TRP A 42 3.82 -2.16 17.32
CA TRP A 42 4.68 -1.30 18.12
C TRP A 42 3.92 -0.19 18.87
N LEU A 43 2.58 -0.19 18.81
CA LEU A 43 1.71 0.77 19.51
C LEU A 43 2.10 2.24 19.22
N LEU A 44 2.40 2.56 17.97
CA LEU A 44 2.93 3.89 17.60
C LEU A 44 1.85 4.97 17.48
N THR A 45 0.57 4.60 17.53
CA THR A 45 -0.59 5.52 17.46
C THR A 45 -0.58 6.48 16.26
N LEU A 46 0.04 6.07 15.15
CA LEU A 46 0.14 6.91 13.96
C LEU A 46 -1.22 7.12 13.31
N SER A 47 -1.49 8.35 12.91
CA SER A 47 -2.67 8.66 12.11
C SER A 47 -2.54 8.06 10.71
N ARG A 48 -3.65 7.97 9.98
CA ARG A 48 -3.61 7.55 8.56
C ARG A 48 -2.71 8.45 7.72
N LYS A 49 -2.70 9.76 8.00
CA LYS A 49 -1.84 10.72 7.32
C LYS A 49 -0.36 10.43 7.58
N ASP A 50 0.02 10.22 8.84
CA ASP A 50 1.41 9.90 9.19
C ASP A 50 1.89 8.61 8.51
N MET A 51 1.01 7.59 8.44
CA MET A 51 1.33 6.34 7.73
C MET A 51 1.49 6.56 6.23
N MET A 52 0.66 7.40 5.60
CA MET A 52 0.78 7.75 4.19
C MET A 52 2.09 8.54 3.92
N ASP A 53 2.44 9.49 4.79
CA ASP A 53 3.69 10.25 4.69
C ASP A 53 4.93 9.35 4.82
N ILE A 54 4.86 8.30 5.66
CA ILE A 54 5.90 7.26 5.75
C ILE A 54 5.93 6.38 4.49
N GLY A 55 4.77 6.17 3.85
CA GLY A 55 4.60 5.35 2.66
C GLY A 55 5.09 5.98 1.36
N ILE A 56 4.92 7.31 1.19
CA ILE A 56 5.35 8.06 0.01
C ILE A 56 6.78 7.73 -0.45
N PRO A 57 7.82 7.79 0.41
CA PRO A 57 9.19 7.51 -0.02
C PRO A 57 9.43 6.03 -0.38
N ILE A 58 8.53 5.12 -0.03
CA ILE A 58 8.61 3.69 -0.41
C ILE A 58 8.05 3.49 -1.82
N GLY A 59 6.98 4.19 -2.18
CA GLY A 59 6.40 4.16 -3.52
C GLY A 59 5.19 5.07 -3.64
N SER A 60 4.98 5.62 -4.84
CA SER A 60 3.87 6.51 -5.20
C SER A 60 2.49 5.93 -4.88
N ASP A 61 2.32 4.62 -5.04
CA ASP A 61 1.01 3.98 -4.89
C ASP A 61 0.75 3.53 -3.43
N VAL A 62 1.76 3.59 -2.56
CA VAL A 62 1.65 3.14 -1.16
C VAL A 62 0.59 3.94 -0.38
N PRO A 63 0.49 5.28 -0.51
CA PRO A 63 -0.58 6.05 0.13
C PRO A 63 -1.98 5.56 -0.27
N TYR A 64 -2.18 5.25 -1.55
CA TYR A 64 -3.45 4.68 -2.02
C TYR A 64 -3.72 3.31 -1.39
N CYS A 65 -2.72 2.42 -1.38
CA CYS A 65 -2.85 1.09 -0.76
C CYS A 65 -3.17 1.18 0.75
N LEU A 66 -2.64 2.19 1.46
CA LEU A 66 -2.94 2.43 2.87
C LEU A 66 -4.37 2.94 3.10
N LEU A 67 -4.89 3.79 2.20
CA LEU A 67 -6.26 4.28 2.26
C LEU A 67 -7.27 3.17 1.92
N SER A 68 -6.99 2.40 0.87
CA SER A 68 -7.85 1.35 0.28
C SER A 68 -9.22 1.85 -0.23
N GLY A 69 -9.89 1.02 -1.04
CA GLY A 69 -11.20 1.34 -1.64
C GLY A 69 -11.10 2.21 -2.90
N CYS A 70 -12.21 2.88 -3.25
CA CYS A 70 -12.24 3.79 -4.39
C CYS A 70 -11.72 5.16 -3.98
N ALA A 71 -10.75 5.69 -4.72
CA ALA A 71 -10.15 6.98 -4.46
C ALA A 71 -9.75 7.68 -5.74
N GLN A 72 -9.83 9.01 -5.73
CA GLN A 72 -9.16 9.86 -6.68
C GLN A 72 -7.73 10.11 -6.18
N VAL A 73 -6.76 9.82 -7.03
CA VAL A 73 -5.33 10.03 -6.76
C VAL A 73 -4.81 11.10 -7.69
N THR A 74 -4.17 12.13 -7.13
CA THR A 74 -3.56 13.23 -7.90
C THR A 74 -2.12 13.48 -7.47
N GLY A 75 -1.42 14.35 -8.20
CA GLY A 75 0.01 14.55 -8.03
C GLY A 75 0.80 13.36 -8.56
N LYS A 76 1.83 12.94 -7.83
CA LYS A 76 2.59 11.72 -8.10
C LYS A 76 2.08 10.51 -7.32
N GLY A 77 0.94 10.61 -6.64
CA GLY A 77 0.39 9.56 -5.75
C GLY A 77 0.22 9.98 -4.29
N GLU A 78 0.74 11.16 -3.93
CA GLU A 78 0.71 11.69 -2.57
C GLU A 78 -0.65 12.26 -2.13
N VAL A 79 -1.49 12.68 -3.08
CA VAL A 79 -2.81 13.23 -2.78
C VAL A 79 -3.86 12.16 -3.06
N VAL A 80 -4.39 11.55 -1.99
CA VAL A 80 -5.38 10.47 -2.09
C VAL A 80 -6.68 10.89 -1.41
N CYS A 81 -7.72 11.10 -2.21
CA CYS A 81 -9.05 11.50 -1.75
C CYS A 81 -10.04 10.35 -1.98
N ARG A 82 -10.66 9.85 -0.90
CA ARG A 82 -11.67 8.80 -1.02
C ARG A 82 -12.88 9.33 -1.77
N ILE A 83 -13.38 8.52 -2.71
CA ILE A 83 -14.61 8.80 -3.45
C ILE A 83 -15.61 7.66 -3.28
N LEU A 84 -16.89 7.95 -3.51
CA LEU A 84 -17.89 6.90 -3.63
C LEU A 84 -17.73 6.22 -4.99
N GLY A 85 -17.34 4.95 -4.96
CA GLY A 85 -17.27 4.10 -6.13
C GLY A 85 -17.85 2.74 -5.81
N LEU A 86 -18.91 2.39 -6.51
CA LEU A 86 -19.48 1.05 -6.55
C LEU A 86 -19.38 0.59 -8.00
N LEU A 87 -18.67 -0.51 -8.23
CA LEU A 87 -18.77 -1.20 -9.50
C LEU A 87 -20.10 -1.95 -9.50
N SER A 88 -20.97 -1.64 -10.45
CA SER A 88 -22.25 -2.33 -10.64
C SER A 88 -22.11 -3.63 -11.44
N SER A 89 -20.88 -4.11 -11.66
CA SER A 89 -20.60 -5.23 -12.57
C SER A 89 -19.38 -6.02 -12.13
N TRP A 90 -19.35 -7.29 -12.55
CA TRP A 90 -18.19 -8.17 -12.42
C TRP A 90 -17.06 -7.69 -13.33
N VAL A 91 -15.83 -7.81 -12.84
CA VAL A 91 -14.60 -7.52 -13.61
C VAL A 91 -13.79 -8.81 -13.71
N VAL A 92 -13.36 -9.15 -14.93
CA VAL A 92 -12.47 -10.28 -15.18
C VAL A 92 -11.06 -9.75 -15.43
N LEU A 93 -10.09 -10.25 -14.67
CA LEU A 93 -8.68 -9.91 -14.80
C LEU A 93 -7.97 -10.96 -15.65
N VAL A 94 -7.29 -10.51 -16.72
CA VAL A 94 -6.47 -11.37 -17.58
C VAL A 94 -5.04 -10.85 -17.54
N LYS A 95 -4.12 -11.64 -16.97
CA LYS A 95 -2.69 -11.31 -16.90
C LYS A 95 -1.92 -12.21 -17.87
N PRO A 96 -1.26 -11.65 -18.91
CA PRO A 96 -0.41 -12.44 -19.80
C PRO A 96 0.80 -12.98 -19.05
N ASP A 97 1.46 -14.01 -19.57
CA ASP A 97 2.65 -14.60 -18.94
C ASP A 97 3.82 -13.61 -18.80
N PHE A 98 3.95 -12.65 -19.72
CA PHE A 98 4.94 -11.58 -19.67
C PHE A 98 4.51 -10.36 -18.82
N GLY A 99 5.48 -9.52 -18.45
CA GLY A 99 5.28 -8.25 -17.76
C GLY A 99 5.94 -7.09 -18.51
N ILE A 100 5.54 -5.85 -18.18
CA ILE A 100 6.12 -4.62 -18.70
C ILE A 100 6.72 -3.83 -17.53
N SER A 101 7.92 -3.27 -17.71
CA SER A 101 8.55 -2.41 -16.69
C SER A 101 7.92 -1.03 -16.72
N THR A 102 7.52 -0.54 -15.54
CA THR A 102 7.24 0.87 -15.26
C THR A 102 8.49 1.63 -14.87
#